data_AF-A0A8T7CQR0-F1
#
_entry.id   AF-A0A8T7CQR0-F1
#
_cell.length_a   1.000
_cell.length_b   1.000
_cell.length_c   1.000
_cell.angle_alpha   90.00
_cell.angle_beta   90.00
_cell.angle_gamma   90.00
#
_symmetry.space_group_name_H-M   'P 1'
#
loop_
_entity.id
_entity.type
_entity.pdbx_description
1 polymer ?
#
loop_
_entity_poly.entity_id
_entity_poly.type
_entity_poly.pdbx_seq_one_letter_code
_entity_poly.pdbx_strand_id
1 'polypeptide(L)'
;MKNSATHKTIGYRLVSGFLLLWALAYAGLVVFSFLVAGPEHWQAQVDSGRISAEYVVYIEQIPVWAILLTFIVAISRLLGALSLVYRPQWSLALFSLSLLGTVIVMYRGF
;
A
#
# COMPACT_ATOMS: atom_id res chain seq x y z
N MET A 1 33.34 21.96 -4.90
CA MET A 1 32.13 21.41 -5.58
C MET A 1 31.86 19.91 -5.34
N LYS A 2 32.66 19.16 -4.57
CA LYS A 2 32.43 17.71 -4.31
C LYS A 2 31.29 17.38 -3.32
N ASN A 3 30.89 18.28 -2.42
CA ASN A 3 29.86 17.98 -1.41
C ASN A 3 28.42 17.89 -1.96
N SER A 4 28.09 18.61 -3.03
CA SER A 4 26.69 18.66 -3.53
C SER A 4 26.22 17.32 -4.14
N ALA A 5 27.11 16.57 -4.78
CA ALA A 5 26.76 15.30 -5.40
C ALA A 5 26.53 14.18 -4.38
N THR A 6 27.32 14.13 -3.31
CA THR A 6 27.23 13.09 -2.28
C THR A 6 25.94 13.21 -1.46
N HIS A 7 25.54 14.44 -1.11
CA HIS A 7 24.28 14.68 -0.39
C HIS A 7 23.03 14.29 -1.20
N LYS A 8 23.02 14.56 -2.52
CA LYS A 8 21.92 14.16 -3.40
C LYS A 8 21.76 12.64 -3.48
N THR A 9 22.87 11.91 -3.53
CA THR A 9 22.86 10.44 -3.57
C THR A 9 22.39 9.81 -2.27
N ILE A 10 22.77 10.39 -1.11
CA ILE A 10 22.31 9.90 0.20
C ILE A 10 20.81 10.16 0.38
N GLY A 11 20.34 11.37 0.07
CA GLY A 11 18.92 11.71 0.14
C GLY A 11 18.05 10.79 -0.72
N TYR A 12 18.47 10.55 -1.97
CA TYR A 12 17.79 9.62 -2.86
C TYR A 12 17.67 8.20 -2.28
N ARG A 13 18.76 7.66 -1.72
CA ARG A 13 18.77 6.32 -1.13
C ARG A 13 17.86 6.21 0.09
N LEU A 14 17.87 7.22 0.96
CA LEU A 14 16.99 7.28 2.12
C LEU A 14 15.53 7.29 1.69
N VAL A 15 15.14 8.19 0.78
CA VAL A 15 13.76 8.27 0.28
C VAL A 15 13.34 6.97 -0.39
N SER A 16 14.20 6.38 -1.22
CA SER A 16 13.92 5.11 -1.89
C SER A 16 13.72 3.96 -0.89
N GLY A 17 14.56 3.92 0.16
CA GLY A 17 14.43 2.95 1.25
C GLY A 17 13.14 3.10 2.04
N PHE A 18 12.76 4.34 2.40
CA PHE A 18 11.48 4.60 3.06
C PHE A 18 10.28 4.23 2.19
N LEU A 19 10.31 4.56 0.90
CA LEU A 19 9.24 4.19 -0.03
C LEU A 19 9.12 2.67 -0.19
N LEU A 20 10.24 1.94 -0.16
CA LEU A 20 10.22 0.48 -0.19
C LEU A 20 9.63 -0.12 1.09
N LEU A 21 10.06 0.35 2.26
CA LEU A 21 9.48 -0.06 3.54
C LEU A 21 7.98 0.22 3.60
N TRP A 22 7.56 1.39 3.12
CA TRP A 22 6.15 1.77 3.02
C TRP A 22 5.37 0.84 2.08
N ALA A 23 5.91 0.53 0.90
CA ALA A 23 5.27 -0.37 -0.05
C ALA A 23 5.14 -1.79 0.51
N LEU A 24 6.14 -2.27 1.23
CA LEU A 24 6.12 -3.56 1.92
C LEU A 24 5.06 -3.60 3.03
N ALA A 25 5.01 -2.57 3.88
CA ALA A 25 4.01 -2.47 4.94
C ALA A 25 2.59 -2.46 4.37
N TYR A 26 2.38 -1.68 3.31
CA TYR A 26 1.09 -1.62 2.62
C TYR A 26 0.71 -2.98 1.98
N ALA A 27 1.64 -3.63 1.28
CA ALA A 27 1.39 -4.95 0.70
C ALA A 27 1.08 -6.00 1.78
N GLY A 28 1.81 -5.97 2.90
CA GLY A 28 1.54 -6.82 4.06
C GLY A 28 0.15 -6.59 4.64
N LEU A 29 -0.28 -5.33 4.75
CA LEU A 29 -1.62 -4.99 5.24
C LEU A 29 -2.72 -5.47 4.29
N VAL A 30 -2.54 -5.34 2.97
CA VAL A 30 -3.49 -5.84 1.97
C VAL A 30 -3.61 -7.36 2.03
N VAL A 31 -2.48 -8.07 2.08
CA VAL A 31 -2.47 -9.54 2.22
C VAL A 31 -3.13 -9.95 3.53
N PHE A 32 -2.78 -9.30 4.64
CA PHE A 32 -3.37 -9.59 5.93
C PHE A 32 -4.89 -9.39 5.91
N SER A 33 -5.35 -8.23 5.44
CA SER A 33 -6.76 -7.85 5.52
C SER A 33 -7.68 -8.70 4.63
N PHE A 34 -7.19 -9.16 3.47
CA PHE A 34 -8.03 -9.85 2.48
C PHE A 34 -7.75 -11.34 2.33
N LEU A 35 -6.59 -11.85 2.78
CA LEU A 35 -6.21 -13.26 2.61
C LEU A 35 -5.95 -13.99 3.94
N VAL A 36 -5.65 -13.27 5.02
CA VAL A 36 -5.27 -13.90 6.30
C VAL A 36 -6.33 -13.68 7.39
N ALA A 37 -6.88 -12.47 7.47
CA ALA A 37 -7.87 -12.12 8.48
C ALA A 37 -9.25 -12.68 8.09
N GLY A 38 -9.61 -13.81 8.70
CA GLY A 38 -10.94 -14.41 8.59
C GLY A 38 -11.98 -13.70 9.46
N PRO A 39 -13.28 -14.05 9.31
CA PRO A 39 -14.37 -13.50 10.12
C PRO A 39 -14.13 -13.60 11.64
N GLU A 40 -13.53 -14.71 12.08
CA GLU A 40 -13.17 -14.93 13.49
C GLU A 40 -12.14 -13.92 14.02
N HIS A 41 -11.22 -13.46 13.17
CA HIS A 41 -10.25 -12.44 13.55
C HIS A 41 -10.94 -11.10 13.79
N TRP A 42 -11.85 -10.72 12.90
CA TRP A 42 -12.59 -9.47 13.01
C TRP A 42 -13.54 -9.47 14.20
N GLN A 43 -14.23 -10.58 14.45
CA GLN A 43 -15.09 -10.73 15.63
C GLN A 43 -14.29 -10.58 16.93
N ALA A 44 -13.12 -11.21 17.05
CA ALA A 44 -12.27 -11.07 18.23
C ALA A 44 -11.80 -9.61 18.46
N GLN A 45 -11.63 -8.83 17.39
CA GLN A 45 -11.27 -7.41 17.49
C GLN A 45 -12.47 -6.54 17.91
N VAL A 46 -13.70 -6.91 17.52
CA VAL A 46 -14.94 -6.29 18.02
C VAL A 46 -15.12 -6.61 19.50
N ASP A 47 -14.98 -7.87 19.88
CA ASP A 47 -15.18 -8.32 21.27
C ASP A 47 -14.16 -7.69 22.23
N SER A 48 -12.94 -7.42 21.75
CA SER A 48 -11.91 -6.70 22.50
C SER A 48 -12.05 -5.17 22.48
N GLY A 49 -13.09 -4.63 21.82
CA GLY A 49 -13.39 -3.20 21.74
C GLY A 49 -12.40 -2.40 20.90
N ARG A 50 -11.61 -3.04 20.04
CA ARG A 50 -10.59 -2.38 19.20
C ARG A 50 -11.15 -1.82 17.90
N ILE A 51 -12.21 -2.43 17.38
CA ILE A 51 -12.93 -1.97 16.18
C ILE A 51 -14.44 -2.04 16.45
N SER A 52 -15.22 -1.26 15.70
CA SER A 52 -16.68 -1.30 15.79
C SER A 52 -17.26 -2.45 14.95
N ALA A 53 -18.45 -2.94 15.32
CA ALA A 53 -19.12 -3.97 14.54
C ALA A 53 -19.50 -3.48 13.12
N GLU A 54 -19.83 -2.19 12.98
CA GLU A 54 -20.13 -1.59 11.67
C GLU A 54 -18.93 -1.62 10.74
N TYR A 55 -17.71 -1.52 11.28
CA TYR A 55 -16.49 -1.62 10.48
C TYR A 55 -16.31 -3.02 9.88
N VAL A 56 -16.69 -4.07 10.60
CA VAL A 56 -16.67 -5.46 10.09
C VAL A 56 -17.69 -5.62 8.96
N VAL A 57 -18.92 -5.14 9.16
CA VAL A 57 -19.96 -5.15 8.13
C VAL A 57 -19.51 -4.39 6.88
N TYR A 58 -18.81 -3.25 7.05
CA TYR A 58 -18.24 -2.52 5.93
C TYR A 58 -17.20 -3.36 5.15
N ILE A 59 -16.28 -4.03 5.85
CA ILE A 59 -15.27 -4.89 5.20
C ILE A 59 -15.94 -6.00 4.38
N GLU A 60 -16.97 -6.64 4.93
CA GLU A 60 -17.72 -7.71 4.25
C GLU A 60 -18.46 -7.23 3.00
N GLN A 61 -18.80 -5.94 2.93
CA GLN A 61 -19.49 -5.31 1.80
C GLN A 61 -18.54 -4.74 0.74
N ILE A 62 -17.21 -4.89 0.90
CA ILE A 62 -16.25 -4.41 -0.10
C ILE A 62 -16.44 -5.23 -1.39
N PRO A 63 -16.74 -4.58 -2.52
CA PRO A 63 -16.96 -5.32 -3.76
C PRO A 63 -15.64 -5.92 -4.27
N VAL A 64 -15.71 -7.10 -4.86
CA VAL A 64 -14.53 -7.88 -5.33
C VAL A 64 -13.63 -7.05 -6.27
N TRP A 65 -14.20 -6.23 -7.15
CA TRP A 65 -13.41 -5.37 -8.04
C TRP A 65 -12.52 -4.38 -7.27
N ALA A 66 -12.97 -3.87 -6.12
CA ALA A 66 -12.20 -2.94 -5.29
C ALA A 66 -11.08 -3.67 -4.55
N ILE A 67 -11.33 -4.91 -4.12
CA ILE A 67 -10.30 -5.79 -3.54
C ILE A 67 -9.20 -6.05 -4.59
N LEU A 68 -9.58 -6.47 -5.80
CA LEU A 68 -8.64 -6.72 -6.90
C LEU A 68 -7.84 -5.46 -7.25
N LEU A 69 -8.50 -4.30 -7.33
CA LEU A 69 -7.81 -3.03 -7.59
C LEU A 69 -6.83 -2.69 -6.46
N THR A 70 -7.17 -2.99 -5.20
CA THR A 70 -6.28 -2.79 -4.05
C THR A 70 -5.02 -3.65 -4.14
N PHE A 71 -5.13 -4.91 -4.62
CA PHE A 71 -3.96 -5.73 -4.94
C PHE A 71 -3.11 -5.14 -6.06
N ILE A 72 -3.72 -4.67 -7.15
CA ILE A 72 -3.01 -4.02 -8.25
C ILE A 72 -2.26 -2.76 -7.75
N VAL A 73 -2.90 -1.97 -6.88
CA VAL A 73 -2.29 -0.81 -6.24
C VAL A 73 -1.10 -1.20 -5.37
N ALA A 74 -1.20 -2.29 -4.60
CA ALA A 74 -0.11 -2.79 -3.77
C ALA A 74 1.08 -3.26 -4.62
N ILE A 75 0.82 -4.05 -5.67
CA ILE A 75 1.85 -4.58 -6.57
C ILE A 75 2.54 -3.43 -7.32
N SER A 76 1.77 -2.52 -7.91
CA SER A 76 2.32 -1.37 -8.63
C SER A 76 3.17 -0.47 -7.71
N ARG A 77 2.75 -0.26 -6.45
CA ARG A 77 3.53 0.49 -5.46
C ARG A 77 4.85 -0.21 -5.12
N LEU A 78 4.82 -1.53 -4.91
CA LEU A 78 6.00 -2.32 -4.59
C LEU A 78 6.99 -2.34 -5.76
N LEU A 79 6.50 -2.58 -6.98
CA LEU A 79 7.32 -2.50 -8.20
C LEU A 79 7.87 -1.08 -8.41
N GLY A 80 7.07 -0.05 -8.12
CA GLY A 80 7.49 1.35 -8.17
C GLY A 80 8.64 1.65 -7.21
N ALA A 81 8.57 1.15 -5.98
CA ALA A 81 9.63 1.29 -4.99
C ALA A 81 10.89 0.47 -5.36
N LEU A 82 10.74 -0.77 -5.83
CA LEU A 82 11.86 -1.59 -6.30
C LEU A 82 12.55 -0.95 -7.51
N SER A 83 11.77 -0.35 -8.42
CA SER A 83 12.33 0.32 -9.59
C SER A 83 13.16 1.56 -9.24
N LEU A 84 12.91 2.27 -8.12
CA LEU A 84 13.84 3.31 -7.64
C LEU A 84 15.22 2.74 -7.31
N VAL A 85 15.30 1.50 -6.82
CA VAL A 85 16.56 0.86 -6.46
C VAL A 85 17.30 0.35 -7.69
N TYR A 86 16.59 -0.27 -8.63
CA TYR A 86 17.21 -0.98 -9.76
C TYR A 86 17.15 -0.25 -11.11
N ARG A 87 16.01 0.37 -11.45
CA ARG A 87 15.74 0.98 -12.78
C ARG A 87 14.73 2.15 -12.67
N PRO A 88 15.20 3.37 -12.37
CA PRO A 88 14.33 4.48 -11.96
C PRO A 88 13.34 4.95 -13.04
N GLN A 89 13.61 4.66 -14.31
CA GLN A 89 12.76 5.07 -15.44
C GLN A 89 11.30 4.59 -15.36
N TRP A 90 11.04 3.47 -14.67
CA TRP A 90 9.68 2.92 -14.52
C TRP A 90 8.96 3.39 -13.26
N SER A 91 9.70 3.97 -12.31
CA SER A 91 9.18 4.29 -10.99
C SER A 91 8.02 5.27 -11.03
N LEU A 92 8.17 6.34 -11.82
CA LEU A 92 7.14 7.37 -11.96
C LEU A 92 5.83 6.77 -12.49
N ALA A 93 5.90 5.97 -13.56
CA ALA A 93 4.71 5.36 -14.16
C ALA A 93 4.00 4.41 -13.17
N LEU A 94 4.77 3.60 -12.44
CA LEU A 94 4.22 2.63 -11.47
C LEU A 94 3.60 3.33 -10.26
N PHE A 95 4.24 4.39 -9.73
CA PHE A 95 3.65 5.18 -8.65
C PHE A 95 2.42 5.96 -9.11
N SER A 96 2.40 6.50 -10.32
CA SER A 96 1.22 7.16 -10.88
C SER A 96 0.03 6.20 -11.04
N LEU A 97 0.28 4.97 -11.52
CA LEU A 97 -0.75 3.94 -11.58
C LEU A 97 -1.28 3.56 -10.19
N SER A 98 -0.38 3.38 -9.22
CA SER A 98 -0.73 3.13 -7.82
C SER A 98 -1.58 4.26 -7.23
N LEU A 99 -1.21 5.51 -7.51
CA LEU A 99 -1.95 6.69 -7.04
C LEU A 99 -3.35 6.75 -7.65
N LEU A 100 -3.48 6.59 -8.97
CA LEU A 100 -4.78 6.55 -9.65
C LEU A 100 -5.69 5.47 -9.06
N GLY A 101 -5.18 4.24 -8.90
CA GLY A 101 -5.95 3.16 -8.29
C GLY A 101 -6.33 3.47 -6.84
N THR A 102 -5.43 4.09 -6.07
CA THR A 102 -5.71 4.51 -4.68
C THR A 102 -6.88 5.49 -4.63
N VAL A 103 -6.89 6.49 -5.52
CA VAL A 103 -7.98 7.48 -5.59
C VAL A 103 -9.31 6.80 -5.92
N ILE A 104 -9.32 5.85 -6.86
CA ILE A 104 -10.53 5.08 -7.22
C ILE A 104 -11.04 4.26 -6.04
N VAL A 105 -10.15 3.56 -5.32
CA VAL A 105 -10.51 2.78 -4.13
C VAL A 105 -11.05 3.70 -3.01
N MET A 106 -10.41 4.85 -2.78
CA MET A 106 -10.87 5.81 -1.77
C MET A 106 -12.23 6.40 -2.11
N TYR A 107 -12.52 6.72 -3.37
CA TYR A 107 -13.84 7.21 -3.78
C TYR A 107 -14.97 6.21 -3.49
N ARG A 108 -14.69 4.90 -3.43
CA ARG A 108 -15.66 3.89 -2.99
C ARG A 108 -15.72 3.75 -1.47
N GLY A 109 -14.63 4.04 -0.76
CA GLY A 109 -14.53 3.91 0.69
C GLY A 109 -15.15 5.06 1.49
N PHE A 110 -15.51 6.16 0.81
CA PHE A 110 -16.31 7.27 1.33
C PHE A 110 -17.69 7.29 0.65
#